data_AF-A0A2K0W5B7-F1
#
_entry.id   AF-A0A2K0W5B7-F1
#
_cell.length_a   1.000
_cell.length_b   1.000
_cell.length_c   1.000
_cell.angle_alpha   90.00
_cell.angle_beta   90.00
_cell.angle_gamma   90.00
#
_symmetry.space_group_name_H-M   'P 1'
#
loop_
_entity.id
_entity.type
_entity.pdbx_description
1 polymer ?
#
loop_
_entity_poly.entity_id
_entity_poly.type
_entity_poly.pdbx_seq_one_letter_code
_entity_poly.pdbx_strand_id
1 'polypeptide(L)'
;MHLYSLFTSLALSCFVLRDAHLSKEPTSPYCKGECQKNFTMGWEIDAGNWVTTNPSHDPFWNLPQNISTAKPGDILQWQDINATAASTNWTIPAGAALSRFQYTSEDADGKIVAASAFLLIPYAPPNGAKSLRTLVCTHGTAGVAPICAPTNHKNLYYDWQAPYSFVQLGYAVIAPDYAGLGTSTPKGFQYVTGWTHAADVAFSVIAAKRRIGALLSNEWAVVGQSEGGMAAWRVNQRLALSGQDALNKAGNFLGSVAIAPANRPADLIDYLNSMPVSADGSANGLTACLLSNIANLYSELHVEDYLTKTAIGRLTLIRQSCTYGGF
;
A
#
# COMPACT_ATOMS: atom_id res chain seq x y z
N MET A 1 -5.16 -16.34 -30.62
CA MET A 1 -6.39 -15.54 -30.57
C MET A 1 -7.38 -16.30 -29.69
N HIS A 2 -7.72 -15.71 -28.54
CA HIS A 2 -8.74 -16.09 -27.55
C HIS A 2 -8.75 -17.49 -26.91
N LEU A 3 -8.30 -17.57 -25.66
CA LEU A 3 -8.93 -18.39 -24.63
C LEU A 3 -9.32 -17.48 -23.46
N TYR A 4 -10.60 -17.10 -23.42
CA TYR A 4 -11.28 -16.59 -22.24
C TYR A 4 -12.51 -17.47 -22.02
N SER A 5 -12.87 -17.64 -20.75
CA SER A 5 -14.05 -18.33 -20.21
C SER A 5 -13.83 -19.78 -19.84
N LEU A 6 -13.80 -20.04 -18.53
CA LEU A 6 -14.80 -20.87 -17.82
C LEU A 6 -14.31 -21.02 -16.37
N PHE A 7 -14.96 -20.34 -15.43
CA PHE A 7 -15.24 -20.87 -14.08
C PHE A 7 -16.26 -19.95 -13.40
N THR A 8 -17.54 -20.25 -13.64
CA THR A 8 -18.66 -19.81 -12.81
C THR A 8 -19.08 -20.94 -11.87
N SER A 9 -19.48 -20.56 -10.66
CA SER A 9 -20.35 -21.32 -9.74
C SER A 9 -19.72 -22.51 -8.97
N LEU A 10 -19.22 -22.20 -7.77
CA LEU A 10 -19.65 -22.93 -6.57
C LEU A 10 -19.93 -21.91 -5.45
N ALA A 11 -21.20 -21.67 -5.19
CA ALA A 11 -21.65 -21.02 -3.97
C ALA A 11 -21.38 -21.96 -2.79
N LEU A 12 -20.30 -21.72 -2.05
CA LEU A 12 -20.15 -22.25 -0.70
C LEU A 12 -20.72 -21.20 0.26
N SER A 13 -21.89 -21.49 0.80
CA SER A 13 -22.42 -20.86 2.00
C SER A 13 -21.50 -21.16 3.18
N CYS A 14 -20.42 -20.40 3.30
CA CYS A 14 -19.70 -20.26 4.56
C CYS A 14 -20.43 -19.20 5.39
N PHE A 15 -21.10 -19.64 6.45
CA PHE A 15 -21.40 -18.76 7.57
C PHE A 15 -20.06 -18.21 8.10
N VAL A 16 -19.69 -17.01 7.65
CA VAL A 16 -18.66 -16.24 8.33
C VAL A 16 -19.25 -15.91 9.69
N LEU A 17 -18.66 -16.47 10.75
CA LEU A 17 -18.90 -16.01 12.11
C LEU A 17 -18.67 -14.49 12.08
N ARG A 18 -19.73 -13.71 12.24
CA ARG A 18 -19.65 -12.26 12.37
C ARG A 18 -18.78 -11.97 13.57
N ASP A 19 -17.53 -11.58 13.34
CA ASP A 19 -16.70 -11.00 14.39
C ASP A 19 -17.44 -9.78 14.94
N ALA A 20 -17.73 -9.80 16.24
CA ALA A 20 -18.52 -8.80 16.95
C ALA A 20 -17.82 -7.43 17.08
N HIS A 21 -16.81 -7.17 16.25
CA HIS A 21 -15.90 -6.02 16.32
C HIS A 21 -15.78 -5.24 15.01
N LEU A 22 -16.58 -5.56 13.99
CA LEU A 22 -16.71 -4.68 12.84
C LEU A 22 -17.37 -3.37 13.29
N SER A 23 -16.70 -2.25 13.01
CA SER A 23 -17.27 -0.92 13.13
C SER A 23 -18.57 -0.85 12.32
N LYS A 24 -19.51 0.01 12.73
CA LYS A 24 -20.78 0.17 12.00
C LYS A 24 -20.47 0.42 10.52
N GLU A 25 -21.10 -0.37 9.65
CA GLU A 25 -20.93 -0.29 8.21
C GLU A 25 -21.03 1.17 7.71
N PRO A 26 -20.07 1.63 6.88
CA PRO A 26 -20.12 2.94 6.27
C PRO A 26 -21.36 3.12 5.39
N THR A 27 -22.00 4.29 5.48
CA THR A 27 -23.15 4.65 4.63
C THR A 27 -23.00 6.06 4.10
N SER A 28 -23.62 6.34 2.96
CA SER A 28 -23.66 7.68 2.37
C SER A 28 -25.06 8.00 1.85
N PRO A 29 -25.58 9.23 2.05
CA PRO A 29 -26.84 9.64 1.44
C PRO A 29 -26.81 9.62 -0.10
N TYR A 30 -25.62 9.54 -0.70
CA TYR A 30 -25.40 9.49 -2.15
C TYR A 30 -25.20 8.06 -2.70
N CYS A 31 -25.27 7.03 -1.84
CA CYS A 31 -25.19 5.62 -2.22
C CYS A 31 -26.32 4.85 -1.53
N LYS A 32 -27.39 4.55 -2.26
CA LYS A 32 -28.60 3.87 -1.74
C LYS A 32 -28.95 2.68 -2.63
N GLY A 33 -29.79 1.77 -2.11
CA GLY A 33 -30.26 0.61 -2.85
C GLY A 33 -29.10 -0.27 -3.29
N GLU A 34 -29.01 -0.55 -4.59
CA GLU A 34 -27.96 -1.42 -5.15
C GLU A 34 -26.54 -0.88 -4.93
N CYS A 35 -26.35 0.45 -4.94
CA CYS A 35 -25.04 1.04 -4.64
C CYS A 35 -24.57 0.66 -3.23
N GLN A 36 -25.43 0.85 -2.21
CA GLN A 36 -25.07 0.53 -0.83
C GLN A 36 -24.81 -0.96 -0.70
N LYS A 37 -25.67 -1.81 -1.28
CA LYS A 37 -25.50 -3.26 -1.24
C LYS A 37 -24.17 -3.72 -1.84
N ASN A 38 -23.78 -3.19 -3.00
CA ASN A 38 -22.50 -3.50 -3.63
C ASN A 38 -21.32 -3.03 -2.76
N PHE A 39 -21.43 -1.82 -2.21
CA PHE A 39 -20.44 -1.29 -1.26
C PHE A 39 -20.31 -2.20 -0.03
N THR A 40 -21.43 -2.61 0.59
CA THR A 40 -21.44 -3.51 1.75
C THR A 40 -20.69 -4.80 1.44
N MET A 41 -21.01 -5.43 0.31
CA MET A 41 -20.35 -6.68 -0.10
C MET A 41 -18.84 -6.51 -0.28
N GLY A 42 -18.42 -5.43 -0.94
CA GLY A 42 -17.00 -5.13 -1.12
C GLY A 42 -16.28 -4.80 0.20
N TRP A 43 -16.92 -4.00 1.05
CA TRP A 43 -16.41 -3.63 2.36
C TRP A 43 -16.26 -4.83 3.30
N GLU A 44 -17.21 -5.78 3.29
CA GLU A 44 -17.09 -7.02 4.06
C GLU A 44 -15.88 -7.86 3.63
N ILE A 45 -15.57 -7.87 2.32
CA ILE A 45 -14.36 -8.54 1.79
C ILE A 45 -13.10 -7.80 2.26
N ASP A 46 -13.05 -6.48 2.12
CA ASP A 46 -11.92 -5.66 2.59
C ASP A 46 -11.70 -5.86 4.10
N ALA A 47 -12.75 -5.71 4.89
CA ALA A 47 -12.68 -5.79 6.35
C ALA A 47 -12.34 -7.20 6.85
N GLY A 48 -12.81 -8.24 6.15
CA GLY A 48 -12.42 -9.63 6.41
C GLY A 48 -10.93 -9.89 6.24
N ASN A 49 -10.25 -9.08 5.42
CA ASN A 49 -8.82 -9.15 5.16
C ASN A 49 -7.96 -8.30 6.11
N TRP A 50 -8.55 -7.49 6.99
CA TRP A 50 -7.77 -6.66 7.92
C TRP A 50 -7.36 -7.41 9.18
N VAL A 51 -6.13 -7.16 9.63
CA VAL A 51 -5.62 -7.60 10.94
C VAL A 51 -6.34 -6.84 12.06
N THR A 52 -6.48 -5.52 11.89
CA THR A 52 -7.34 -4.69 12.75
C THR A 52 -8.33 -3.88 11.93
N THR A 53 -9.59 -3.91 12.36
CA THR A 53 -10.69 -3.10 11.81
C THR A 53 -10.74 -1.70 12.43
N ASN A 54 -9.99 -1.48 13.51
CA ASN A 54 -9.86 -0.19 14.16
C ASN A 54 -8.38 0.08 14.54
N PRO A 55 -7.65 0.86 13.72
CA PRO A 55 -6.26 1.19 13.99
C PRO A 55 -6.00 1.78 15.38
N SER A 56 -6.98 2.46 16.00
CA SER A 56 -6.81 3.03 17.35
C SER A 56 -6.65 1.98 18.46
N HIS A 57 -7.01 0.72 18.19
CA HIS A 57 -6.86 -0.40 19.13
C HIS A 57 -5.55 -1.17 18.95
N ASP A 58 -4.77 -0.85 17.93
CA ASP A 58 -3.46 -1.46 17.70
C ASP A 58 -2.37 -0.41 17.91
N PRO A 59 -1.60 -0.50 19.03
CA PRO A 59 -0.57 0.48 19.38
C PRO A 59 0.51 0.67 18.32
N PHE A 60 0.65 -0.23 17.34
CA PHE A 60 1.53 -0.04 16.21
C PHE A 60 1.19 1.19 15.39
N TRP A 61 -0.09 1.56 15.28
CA TRP A 61 -0.52 2.69 14.46
C TRP A 61 -0.39 4.05 15.16
N ASN A 62 0.00 4.07 16.43
CA ASN A 62 0.19 5.31 17.18
C ASN A 62 1.57 5.92 16.85
N LEU A 63 1.57 7.03 16.11
CA LEU A 63 2.81 7.75 15.82
C LEU A 63 3.41 8.38 17.09
N PRO A 64 4.74 8.31 17.28
CA PRO A 64 5.41 9.00 18.38
C PRO A 64 5.34 10.52 18.20
N GLN A 65 5.22 11.27 19.31
CA GLN A 65 5.01 12.72 19.29
C GLN A 65 6.14 13.55 18.64
N ASN A 66 7.36 13.00 18.53
CA ASN A 66 8.56 13.75 18.14
C ASN A 66 9.03 13.49 16.69
N ILE A 67 8.12 13.31 15.75
CA ILE A 67 8.49 13.17 14.32
C ILE A 67 9.22 14.42 13.76
N SER A 68 9.02 15.59 14.37
CA SER A 68 9.57 16.88 13.90
C SER A 68 11.10 16.99 13.99
N THR A 69 11.77 16.18 14.81
CA THR A 69 13.24 16.16 14.93
C THR A 69 13.87 14.96 14.21
N ALA A 70 13.06 14.06 13.68
CA ALA A 70 13.51 12.89 12.96
C ALA A 70 14.07 13.25 11.59
N LYS A 71 15.05 12.47 11.12
CA LYS A 71 15.64 12.57 9.79
C LYS A 71 15.04 11.51 8.89
N PRO A 72 14.96 11.74 7.57
CA PRO A 72 14.45 10.72 6.65
C PRO A 72 15.17 9.37 6.82
N GLY A 73 14.41 8.28 6.87
CA GLY A 73 14.87 6.92 7.14
C GLY A 73 15.06 6.59 8.63
N ASP A 74 14.73 7.48 9.57
CA ASP A 74 14.65 7.17 11.00
C ASP A 74 13.51 6.19 11.27
N ILE A 75 13.77 5.18 12.10
CA ILE A 75 12.76 4.25 12.58
C ILE A 75 11.96 4.95 13.68
N LEU A 76 10.64 5.02 13.50
CA LEU A 76 9.71 5.53 14.50
C LEU A 76 9.25 4.42 15.44
N GLN A 77 8.94 3.25 14.89
CA GLN A 77 8.51 2.08 15.64
C GLN A 77 8.93 0.80 14.91
N TRP A 78 9.25 -0.24 15.67
CA TRP A 78 9.57 -1.56 15.15
C TRP A 78 8.86 -2.63 15.98
N GLN A 79 8.20 -3.56 15.32
CA GLN A 79 7.53 -4.68 15.97
C GLN A 79 7.83 -5.98 15.24
N ASP A 80 8.53 -6.89 15.92
CA ASP A 80 8.66 -8.27 15.50
C ASP A 80 7.37 -9.03 15.86
N ILE A 81 6.77 -9.71 14.89
CA ILE A 81 5.55 -10.48 15.08
C ILE A 81 5.96 -11.90 15.51
N ASN A 82 5.64 -12.27 16.74
CA ASN A 82 5.93 -13.60 17.25
C ASN A 82 5.10 -14.68 16.52
N ALA A 83 5.53 -15.94 16.61
CA ALA A 83 4.91 -17.05 15.88
C ALA A 83 3.41 -17.21 16.14
N THR A 84 2.95 -16.99 17.38
CA THR A 84 1.52 -17.08 17.74
C THR A 84 0.70 -15.97 17.08
N ALA A 85 1.16 -14.73 17.14
CA ALA A 85 0.51 -13.61 16.49
C ALA A 85 0.53 -13.78 14.96
N ALA A 86 1.66 -14.22 14.40
CA ALA A 86 1.81 -14.46 12.97
C ALA A 86 0.83 -15.52 12.46
N SER A 87 0.59 -16.61 13.21
CA SER A 87 -0.33 -17.69 12.80
C SER A 87 -1.81 -17.40 13.10
N THR A 88 -2.10 -16.45 13.99
CA THR A 88 -3.49 -16.08 14.35
C THR A 88 -4.00 -14.91 13.52
N ASN A 89 -3.16 -13.89 13.31
CA ASN A 89 -3.57 -12.63 12.71
C ASN A 89 -3.13 -12.49 11.25
N TRP A 90 -2.13 -13.26 10.80
CA TRP A 90 -1.64 -13.24 9.42
C TRP A 90 -1.66 -14.63 8.80
N THR A 91 -1.41 -14.69 7.48
CA THR A 91 -1.36 -15.93 6.69
C THR A 91 0.00 -16.08 5.99
N ILE A 92 1.08 -15.65 6.64
CA ILE A 92 2.44 -15.72 6.09
C ILE A 92 2.88 -17.18 5.87
N PRO A 93 3.73 -17.47 4.87
CA PRO A 93 4.18 -18.83 4.61
C PRO A 93 5.11 -19.33 5.72
N ALA A 94 5.12 -20.64 5.94
CA ALA A 94 6.02 -21.27 6.89
C ALA A 94 7.49 -20.99 6.55
N GLY A 95 8.33 -20.89 7.58
CA GLY A 95 9.76 -20.58 7.42
C GLY A 95 10.08 -19.12 7.11
N ALA A 96 9.08 -18.22 7.15
CA ALA A 96 9.27 -16.78 7.13
C ALA A 96 8.97 -16.17 8.51
N ALA A 97 9.73 -15.14 8.88
CA ALA A 97 9.40 -14.27 10.01
C ALA A 97 8.90 -12.92 9.50
N LEU A 98 7.97 -12.33 10.23
CA LEU A 98 7.34 -11.06 9.92
C LEU A 98 7.73 -10.01 10.97
N SER A 99 8.17 -8.86 10.49
CA SER A 99 8.23 -7.63 11.29
C SER A 99 7.43 -6.55 10.58
N ARG A 100 6.86 -5.62 11.33
CA ARG A 100 6.30 -4.38 10.81
C ARG A 100 6.96 -3.20 11.47
N PHE A 101 7.12 -2.11 10.73
CA PHE A 101 7.82 -0.93 11.21
C PHE A 101 7.25 0.34 10.62
N GLN A 102 7.35 1.41 11.40
CA GLN A 102 7.10 2.77 10.96
C GLN A 102 8.44 3.49 10.83
N TYR A 103 8.56 4.30 9.80
CA TYR A 103 9.75 5.07 9.50
C TYR A 103 9.38 6.44 8.97
N THR A 104 10.35 7.32 8.95
CA THR A 104 10.22 8.64 8.33
C THR A 104 10.61 8.60 6.86
N SER A 105 9.79 9.25 6.05
CA SER A 105 10.00 9.51 4.64
C SER A 105 9.85 11.03 4.39
N GLU A 106 9.65 11.43 3.14
CA GLU A 106 9.41 12.82 2.77
C GLU A 106 8.25 12.98 1.78
N ASP A 107 7.51 14.07 1.92
CA ASP A 107 6.45 14.44 0.98
C ASP A 107 7.01 15.16 -0.27
N ALA A 108 6.11 15.60 -1.15
CA ALA A 108 6.46 16.30 -2.39
C ALA A 108 7.20 17.63 -2.16
N ASP A 109 7.08 18.23 -0.97
CA ASP A 109 7.77 19.46 -0.57
C ASP A 109 9.10 19.17 0.16
N GLY A 110 9.47 17.90 0.33
CA GLY A 110 10.65 17.47 1.09
C GLY A 110 10.45 17.54 2.61
N LYS A 111 9.21 17.65 3.10
CA LYS A 111 8.91 17.66 4.54
C LYS A 111 8.82 16.25 5.07
N ILE A 112 9.26 16.05 6.31
CA ILE A 112 9.20 14.75 6.99
C ILE A 112 7.75 14.30 7.14
N VAL A 113 7.48 13.08 6.69
CA VAL A 113 6.23 12.36 6.91
C VAL A 113 6.50 10.97 7.46
N ALA A 114 5.52 10.40 8.15
CA ALA A 114 5.57 8.99 8.53
C ALA A 114 5.08 8.11 7.39
N ALA A 115 5.66 6.92 7.30
CA ALA A 115 5.17 5.80 6.50
C ALA A 115 5.36 4.50 7.30
N SER A 116 4.71 3.43 6.86
CA SER A 116 4.89 2.09 7.41
C SER A 116 5.32 1.10 6.34
N ALA A 117 5.84 -0.03 6.79
CA ALA A 117 6.25 -1.14 5.96
C ALA A 117 6.20 -2.43 6.76
N PHE A 118 6.13 -3.55 6.04
CA PHE A 118 6.48 -4.85 6.60
C PHE A 118 7.80 -5.38 6.04
N LEU A 119 8.41 -6.28 6.79
CA LEU A 119 9.60 -7.02 6.43
C LEU A 119 9.29 -8.52 6.58
N LEU A 120 9.49 -9.28 5.51
CA LEU A 120 9.55 -10.73 5.56
C LEU A 120 11.00 -11.18 5.40
N ILE A 121 11.47 -12.03 6.31
CA ILE A 121 12.80 -12.67 6.21
C ILE A 121 12.64 -14.19 6.20
N PRO A 122 13.39 -14.91 5.35
CA PRO A 122 13.44 -16.36 5.40
C PRO A 122 14.24 -16.81 6.64
N TYR A 123 14.05 -18.07 7.03
CA TYR A 123 14.76 -18.66 8.17
C TYR A 123 16.30 -18.51 8.10
N ALA A 124 16.86 -18.68 6.90
CA ALA A 124 18.30 -18.52 6.67
C ALA A 124 18.58 -18.00 5.27
N PRO A 125 19.73 -17.34 5.04
CA PRO A 125 20.18 -17.00 3.70
C PRO A 125 20.35 -18.25 2.81
N PRO A 126 19.99 -18.19 1.52
CA PRO A 126 20.19 -19.30 0.60
C PRO A 126 21.65 -19.73 0.48
N ASN A 127 21.89 -21.03 0.32
CA ASN A 127 23.20 -21.61 0.00
C ASN A 127 24.34 -21.22 0.98
N GLY A 128 24.02 -20.92 2.24
CA GLY A 128 25.01 -20.54 3.25
C GLY A 128 25.59 -19.13 3.05
N ALA A 129 24.91 -18.26 2.31
CA ALA A 129 25.32 -16.85 2.17
C ALA A 129 25.37 -16.14 3.54
N LYS A 130 26.22 -15.12 3.66
CA LYS A 130 26.37 -14.36 4.91
C LYS A 130 25.25 -13.35 5.18
N SER A 131 24.56 -12.91 4.12
CA SER A 131 23.51 -11.89 4.18
C SER A 131 22.34 -12.27 3.26
N LEU A 132 21.15 -11.83 3.63
CA LEU A 132 19.93 -11.91 2.82
C LEU A 132 19.98 -10.89 1.70
N ARG A 133 19.62 -11.31 0.48
CA ARG A 133 19.45 -10.38 -0.65
C ARG A 133 18.23 -9.49 -0.39
N THR A 134 18.41 -8.18 -0.43
CA THR A 134 17.34 -7.22 -0.16
C THR A 134 16.51 -6.98 -1.42
N LEU A 135 15.21 -7.18 -1.33
CA LEU A 135 14.24 -6.87 -2.38
C LEU A 135 13.12 -6.01 -1.80
N VAL A 136 12.83 -4.88 -2.45
CA VAL A 136 11.67 -4.08 -2.12
C VAL A 136 10.49 -4.49 -3.00
N CYS A 137 9.36 -4.82 -2.39
CA CYS A 137 8.11 -5.16 -3.07
C CYS A 137 7.11 -4.01 -2.94
N THR A 138 6.92 -3.25 -4.01
CA THR A 138 5.97 -2.14 -4.08
C THR A 138 4.61 -2.62 -4.57
N HIS A 139 3.57 -2.41 -3.77
CA HIS A 139 2.21 -2.83 -4.09
C HIS A 139 1.52 -1.89 -5.08
N GLY A 140 0.55 -2.41 -5.83
CA GLY A 140 -0.38 -1.61 -6.62
C GLY A 140 -1.49 -0.99 -5.75
N THR A 141 -2.58 -0.55 -6.35
CA THR A 141 -3.63 0.20 -5.64
C THR A 141 -4.34 -0.63 -4.58
N ALA A 142 -3.93 -0.46 -3.31
CA ALA A 142 -4.54 -1.13 -2.16
C ALA A 142 -5.78 -0.40 -1.64
N GLY A 143 -5.88 0.90 -1.88
CA GLY A 143 -6.93 1.80 -1.41
C GLY A 143 -6.37 3.20 -1.25
N VAL A 144 -7.16 4.11 -0.66
CA VAL A 144 -6.73 5.51 -0.42
C VAL A 144 -6.85 5.96 1.04
N ALA A 145 -7.20 5.03 1.92
CA ALA A 145 -7.38 5.28 3.34
C ALA A 145 -6.26 4.62 4.15
N PRO A 146 -5.88 5.19 5.31
CA PRO A 146 -4.83 4.61 6.16
C PRO A 146 -5.04 3.12 6.51
N ILE A 147 -6.30 2.66 6.65
CA ILE A 147 -6.61 1.27 6.97
C ILE A 147 -6.20 0.26 5.88
N CYS A 148 -5.99 0.75 4.65
CA CYS A 148 -5.65 -0.06 3.47
C CYS A 148 -4.15 -0.33 3.31
N ALA A 149 -3.35 -0.04 4.34
CA ALA A 149 -1.95 -0.42 4.36
C ALA A 149 -1.80 -1.94 4.17
N PRO A 150 -0.99 -2.43 3.21
CA PRO A 150 -0.63 -3.84 3.12
C PRO A 150 -0.18 -4.48 4.45
N THR A 151 0.52 -3.73 5.30
CA THR A 151 0.92 -4.17 6.65
C THR A 151 -0.28 -4.53 7.55
N ASN A 152 -1.46 -3.95 7.29
CA ASN A 152 -2.72 -4.29 7.99
C ASN A 152 -3.49 -5.43 7.32
N HIS A 153 -3.03 -5.98 6.20
CA HIS A 153 -3.70 -7.11 5.55
C HIS A 153 -3.21 -8.43 6.12
N LYS A 154 -4.14 -9.35 6.43
CA LYS A 154 -3.83 -10.70 6.93
C LYS A 154 -2.88 -11.45 5.99
N ASN A 155 -3.05 -11.24 4.68
CA ASN A 155 -2.20 -11.84 3.64
C ASN A 155 -1.07 -10.93 3.14
N LEU A 156 -0.82 -9.81 3.83
CA LEU A 156 0.18 -8.78 3.49
C LEU A 156 0.06 -8.17 2.09
N TYR A 157 -1.12 -8.31 1.46
CA TYR A 157 -1.42 -7.88 0.08
C TYR A 157 -0.55 -8.61 -0.97
N TYR A 158 -1.16 -9.05 -2.08
CA TYR A 158 -0.52 -9.89 -3.11
C TYR A 158 0.07 -11.24 -2.69
N ASP A 159 0.18 -11.60 -1.42
CA ASP A 159 0.51 -12.94 -0.95
C ASP A 159 1.55 -13.71 -1.79
N TRP A 160 1.16 -14.83 -2.41
CA TRP A 160 1.95 -15.68 -3.28
C TRP A 160 2.20 -15.09 -4.67
N GLN A 161 1.45 -14.06 -5.08
CA GLN A 161 1.73 -13.34 -6.33
C GLN A 161 3.03 -12.52 -6.23
N ALA A 162 3.45 -12.11 -5.02
CA ALA A 162 4.69 -11.37 -4.83
C ALA A 162 5.42 -11.65 -3.51
N PRO A 163 5.07 -11.03 -2.36
CA PRO A 163 5.93 -11.04 -1.18
C PRO A 163 6.26 -12.45 -0.65
N TYR A 164 5.31 -13.38 -0.71
CA TYR A 164 5.52 -14.75 -0.22
C TYR A 164 6.42 -15.56 -1.16
N SER A 165 6.23 -15.41 -2.47
CA SER A 165 7.11 -16.03 -3.46
C SER A 165 8.55 -15.53 -3.33
N PHE A 166 8.74 -14.23 -3.11
CA PHE A 166 10.09 -13.67 -2.95
C PHE A 166 10.76 -14.11 -1.65
N VAL A 167 10.07 -14.14 -0.51
CA VAL A 167 10.69 -14.62 0.74
C VAL A 167 11.03 -16.11 0.65
N GLN A 168 10.21 -16.92 -0.02
CA GLN A 168 10.48 -18.35 -0.22
C GLN A 168 11.64 -18.61 -1.20
N LEU A 169 11.93 -17.66 -2.10
CA LEU A 169 13.16 -17.64 -2.92
C LEU A 169 14.39 -17.13 -2.15
N GLY A 170 14.23 -16.80 -0.86
CA GLY A 170 15.29 -16.44 0.06
C GLY A 170 15.70 -14.96 0.05
N TYR A 171 14.82 -14.07 -0.42
CA TYR A 171 15.01 -12.63 -0.30
C TYR A 171 14.52 -12.12 1.05
N ALA A 172 15.21 -11.12 1.63
CA ALA A 172 14.60 -10.25 2.63
C ALA A 172 13.69 -9.26 1.88
N VAL A 173 12.39 -9.39 2.08
CA VAL A 173 11.38 -8.62 1.36
C VAL A 173 10.92 -7.46 2.23
N ILE A 174 11.25 -6.24 1.83
CA ILE A 174 10.74 -5.01 2.45
C ILE A 174 9.57 -4.52 1.59
N ALA A 175 8.42 -4.24 2.19
CA ALA A 175 7.24 -3.79 1.47
C ALA A 175 6.67 -2.54 2.12
N PRO A 176 6.97 -1.34 1.58
CA PRO A 176 6.41 -0.09 2.10
C PRO A 176 4.93 0.02 1.75
N ASP A 177 4.15 0.56 2.68
CA ASP A 177 2.73 0.87 2.49
C ASP A 177 2.52 2.18 1.71
N TYR A 178 3.57 3.00 1.53
CA TYR A 178 3.53 4.41 1.12
C TYR A 178 2.98 5.38 2.17
N ALA A 179 3.53 6.60 2.22
CA ALA A 179 3.10 7.62 3.17
C ALA A 179 1.62 7.98 2.96
N GLY A 180 0.85 7.99 4.06
CA GLY A 180 -0.61 8.19 4.03
C GLY A 180 -1.43 6.91 3.96
N LEU A 181 -0.79 5.75 3.72
CA LEU A 181 -1.33 4.44 4.06
C LEU A 181 -0.65 3.94 5.35
N GLY A 182 -1.42 3.31 6.24
CA GLY A 182 -0.99 2.92 7.59
C GLY A 182 -0.68 4.09 8.54
N THR A 183 -0.51 5.28 8.00
CA THR A 183 -0.13 6.50 8.71
C THR A 183 -0.98 7.65 8.21
N SER A 184 -1.18 8.68 9.03
CA SER A 184 -1.84 9.92 8.59
C SER A 184 -0.80 10.96 8.22
N THR A 185 -1.00 11.64 7.10
CA THR A 185 -0.16 12.76 6.64
C THR A 185 -1.04 14.00 6.43
N PRO A 186 -0.48 15.23 6.52
CA PRO A 186 -1.27 16.45 6.30
C PRO A 186 -1.95 16.53 4.92
N LYS A 187 -1.31 15.97 3.88
CA LYS A 187 -1.83 15.94 2.50
C LYS A 187 -2.57 14.62 2.16
N GLY A 188 -2.75 13.72 3.12
CA GLY A 188 -3.31 12.39 2.91
C GLY A 188 -2.42 11.47 2.06
N PHE A 189 -2.96 10.31 1.68
CA PHE A 189 -2.28 9.40 0.75
C PHE A 189 -2.14 10.03 -0.63
N GLN A 190 -0.91 10.03 -1.13
CA GLN A 190 -0.57 10.65 -2.40
C GLN A 190 -0.65 9.65 -3.57
N TYR A 191 -1.87 9.24 -3.90
CA TYR A 191 -2.15 8.21 -4.92
C TYR A 191 -1.41 8.44 -6.24
N VAL A 192 -0.74 7.41 -6.76
CA VAL A 192 0.07 7.47 -8.00
C VAL A 192 1.06 8.64 -8.06
N THR A 193 1.61 9.04 -6.91
CA THR A 193 2.64 10.11 -6.80
C THR A 193 4.02 9.48 -6.74
N GLY A 194 4.52 9.12 -7.92
CA GLY A 194 5.78 8.37 -8.04
C GLY A 194 7.01 9.02 -7.39
N TRP A 195 7.05 10.34 -7.26
CA TRP A 195 8.13 11.04 -6.57
C TRP A 195 8.21 10.66 -5.09
N THR A 196 7.09 10.68 -4.38
CA THR A 196 7.05 10.38 -2.94
C THR A 196 7.11 8.89 -2.67
N HIS A 197 6.46 8.05 -3.49
CA HIS A 197 6.62 6.59 -3.37
C HIS A 197 8.07 6.12 -3.57
N ALA A 198 8.85 6.81 -4.42
CA ALA A 198 10.28 6.51 -4.57
C ALA A 198 11.09 6.83 -3.29
N ALA A 199 10.72 7.90 -2.56
CA ALA A 199 11.30 8.18 -1.24
C ALA A 199 10.89 7.12 -0.22
N ASP A 200 9.60 6.77 -0.16
CA ASP A 200 9.09 5.73 0.75
C ASP A 200 9.87 4.42 0.57
N VAL A 201 10.09 3.99 -0.68
CA VAL A 201 10.91 2.82 -1.00
C VAL A 201 12.33 2.94 -0.45
N ALA A 202 13.08 3.99 -0.81
CA ALA A 202 14.47 4.10 -0.41
C ALA A 202 14.64 4.26 1.12
N PHE A 203 13.77 5.05 1.75
CA PHE A 203 13.82 5.24 3.20
C PHE A 203 13.36 4.01 3.98
N SER A 204 12.48 3.16 3.43
CA SER A 204 12.15 1.86 4.05
C SER A 204 13.38 0.94 4.10
N VAL A 205 14.21 0.93 3.06
CA VAL A 205 15.48 0.18 3.01
C VAL A 205 16.46 0.72 4.03
N ILE A 206 16.60 2.04 4.11
CA ILE A 206 17.47 2.71 5.11
C ILE A 206 17.02 2.34 6.53
N ALA A 207 15.73 2.43 6.81
CA ALA A 207 15.15 2.09 8.11
C ALA A 207 15.42 0.62 8.46
N ALA A 208 15.14 -0.32 7.55
CA ALA A 208 15.41 -1.75 7.78
C ALA A 208 16.90 -2.01 8.03
N LYS A 209 17.80 -1.40 7.24
CA LYS A 209 19.26 -1.54 7.42
C LYS A 209 19.75 -0.97 8.75
N ARG A 210 19.12 0.06 9.29
CA ARG A 210 19.48 0.57 10.62
C ARG A 210 19.13 -0.42 11.74
N ARG A 211 18.07 -1.21 11.59
CA ARG A 211 17.68 -2.21 12.58
C ARG A 211 18.43 -3.52 12.44
N ILE A 212 18.52 -4.05 11.22
CA ILE A 212 19.00 -5.41 10.94
C ILE A 212 20.05 -5.45 9.82
N GLY A 213 20.78 -4.35 9.57
CA GLY A 213 21.71 -4.23 8.44
C GLY A 213 22.80 -5.29 8.37
N ALA A 214 23.18 -5.89 9.50
CA ALA A 214 24.11 -7.02 9.52
C ALA A 214 23.57 -8.28 8.81
N LEU A 215 22.24 -8.42 8.70
CA LEU A 215 21.56 -9.51 8.02
C LEU A 215 21.25 -9.19 6.55
N LEU A 216 21.31 -7.92 6.13
CA LEU A 216 20.88 -7.47 4.81
C LEU A 216 22.08 -7.18 3.91
N SER A 217 21.98 -7.54 2.63
CA SER A 217 22.96 -7.15 1.62
C SER A 217 23.03 -5.63 1.46
N ASN A 218 24.20 -5.11 1.08
CA ASN A 218 24.29 -3.71 0.67
C ASN A 218 23.52 -3.46 -0.64
N GLU A 219 23.53 -4.45 -1.53
CA GLU A 219 22.79 -4.44 -2.78
C GLU A 219 21.29 -4.61 -2.55
N TRP A 220 20.48 -3.91 -3.33
CA TRP A 220 19.03 -4.02 -3.29
C TRP A 220 18.39 -3.74 -4.65
N ALA A 221 17.22 -4.32 -4.88
CA ALA A 221 16.41 -4.09 -6.07
C ALA A 221 14.96 -3.79 -5.66
N VAL A 222 14.16 -3.27 -6.59
CA VAL A 222 12.72 -3.02 -6.38
C VAL A 222 11.89 -3.70 -7.46
N VAL A 223 10.74 -4.26 -7.09
CA VAL A 223 9.76 -4.85 -7.99
C VAL A 223 8.35 -4.38 -7.63
N GLY A 224 7.53 -4.08 -8.63
CA GLY A 224 6.14 -3.69 -8.39
C GLY A 224 5.24 -3.82 -9.60
N GLN A 225 3.94 -3.79 -9.35
CA GLN A 225 2.88 -3.90 -10.36
C GLN A 225 1.91 -2.70 -10.29
N SER A 226 1.41 -2.24 -11.45
CA SER A 226 0.45 -1.13 -11.56
C SER A 226 1.00 0.17 -10.95
N GLU A 227 0.36 0.73 -9.92
CA GLU A 227 0.89 1.83 -9.10
C GLU A 227 2.25 1.49 -8.48
N GLY A 228 2.43 0.27 -7.99
CA GLY A 228 3.73 -0.20 -7.51
C GLY A 228 4.74 -0.37 -8.64
N GLY A 229 4.27 -0.68 -9.85
CA GLY A 229 5.12 -0.68 -11.05
C GLY A 229 5.63 0.72 -11.35
N MET A 230 4.77 1.74 -11.22
CA MET A 230 5.17 3.13 -11.31
C MET A 230 6.15 3.50 -10.18
N ALA A 231 5.90 3.09 -8.94
CA ALA A 231 6.83 3.33 -7.82
C ALA A 231 8.21 2.72 -8.11
N ALA A 232 8.27 1.46 -8.52
CA ALA A 232 9.51 0.78 -8.92
C ALA A 232 10.26 1.52 -10.03
N TRP A 233 9.55 1.93 -11.10
CA TRP A 233 10.13 2.73 -12.18
C TRP A 233 10.68 4.08 -11.68
N ARG A 234 9.93 4.75 -10.80
CA ARG A 234 10.25 6.08 -10.30
C ARG A 234 11.40 6.07 -9.31
N VAL A 235 11.62 4.98 -8.58
CA VAL A 235 12.86 4.76 -7.82
C VAL A 235 14.07 4.82 -8.75
N ASN A 236 14.05 4.09 -9.86
CA ASN A 236 15.15 4.07 -10.83
C ASN A 236 15.40 5.47 -11.41
N GLN A 237 14.34 6.16 -11.83
CA GLN A 237 14.46 7.53 -12.33
C GLN A 237 15.00 8.49 -11.26
N ARG A 238 14.46 8.44 -10.04
CA ARG A 238 14.77 9.41 -8.99
C ARG A 238 16.21 9.23 -8.52
N LEU A 239 16.66 8.02 -8.21
CA LEU A 239 18.03 7.77 -7.74
C LEU A 239 19.10 8.14 -8.77
N ALA A 240 18.76 8.16 -10.07
CA ALA A 240 19.66 8.61 -11.13
C ALA A 240 19.83 10.15 -11.19
N LEU A 241 18.99 10.93 -10.50
CA LEU A 241 19.11 12.38 -10.45
C LEU A 241 20.21 12.83 -9.50
N SER A 242 20.84 13.96 -9.79
CA SER A 242 21.74 14.64 -8.86
C SER A 242 21.01 15.08 -7.59
N GLY A 243 21.73 15.15 -6.46
CA GLY A 243 21.20 15.66 -5.19
C GLY A 243 20.31 14.68 -4.41
N GLN A 244 20.30 13.40 -4.78
CA GLN A 244 19.56 12.36 -4.05
C GLN A 244 20.43 11.61 -3.02
N ASP A 245 21.45 12.26 -2.44
CA ASP A 245 22.39 11.64 -1.50
C ASP A 245 21.70 11.02 -0.28
N ALA A 246 20.58 11.61 0.16
CA ALA A 246 19.78 11.07 1.26
C ALA A 246 19.19 9.69 0.91
N LEU A 247 18.63 9.53 -0.29
CA LEU A 247 18.04 8.28 -0.76
C LEU A 247 19.12 7.24 -1.11
N ASN A 248 20.25 7.68 -1.67
CA ASN A 248 21.38 6.81 -2.04
C ASN A 248 22.04 6.12 -0.83
N LYS A 249 21.75 6.57 0.41
CA LYS A 249 22.12 5.84 1.64
C LYS A 249 21.41 4.48 1.77
N ALA A 250 20.41 4.19 0.96
CA ALA A 250 19.78 2.88 0.86
C ALA A 250 20.76 1.78 0.41
N GLY A 251 21.93 2.13 -0.11
CA GLY A 251 22.98 1.20 -0.54
C GLY A 251 23.03 1.05 -2.05
N ASN A 252 23.69 0.00 -2.54
CA ASN A 252 23.91 -0.19 -3.97
C ASN A 252 22.60 -0.63 -4.67
N PHE A 253 21.97 0.28 -5.41
CA PHE A 253 20.74 -0.01 -6.14
C PHE A 253 21.05 -0.76 -7.44
N LEU A 254 20.53 -1.98 -7.58
CA LEU A 254 20.76 -2.84 -8.74
C LEU A 254 19.80 -2.56 -9.90
N GLY A 255 18.61 -2.03 -9.61
CA GLY A 255 17.60 -1.73 -10.62
C GLY A 255 16.17 -2.05 -10.19
N SER A 256 15.24 -1.80 -11.10
CA SER A 256 13.80 -1.94 -10.91
C SER A 256 13.17 -2.91 -11.90
N VAL A 257 12.23 -3.73 -11.44
CA VAL A 257 11.31 -4.50 -12.29
C VAL A 257 9.91 -3.86 -12.20
N ALA A 258 9.53 -3.13 -13.24
CA ALA A 258 8.26 -2.40 -13.30
C ALA A 258 7.25 -3.15 -14.17
N ILE A 259 6.20 -3.71 -13.56
CA ILE A 259 5.17 -4.51 -14.24
C ILE A 259 3.93 -3.65 -14.46
N ALA A 260 3.50 -3.49 -15.71
CA ALA A 260 2.35 -2.65 -16.10
C ALA A 260 2.33 -1.27 -15.39
N PRO A 261 3.43 -0.49 -15.43
CA PRO A 261 3.56 0.70 -14.60
C PRO A 261 2.64 1.84 -15.05
N ALA A 262 1.97 2.49 -14.10
CA ALA A 262 1.16 3.70 -14.32
C ALA A 262 2.03 4.96 -14.55
N ASN A 263 2.88 4.96 -15.59
CA ASN A 263 3.88 6.00 -15.82
C ASN A 263 3.30 7.38 -16.18
N ARG A 264 2.09 7.39 -16.76
CA ARG A 264 1.36 8.59 -17.15
C ARG A 264 -0.05 8.57 -16.54
N PRO A 265 -0.20 8.98 -15.26
CA PRO A 265 -1.51 8.98 -14.59
C PRO A 265 -2.60 9.78 -15.32
N ALA A 266 -2.23 10.83 -16.06
CA ALA A 266 -3.18 11.59 -16.87
C ALA A 266 -3.80 10.74 -17.99
N ASP A 267 -3.01 9.96 -18.73
CA ASP A 267 -3.51 9.06 -19.77
C ASP A 267 -4.45 7.97 -19.19
N LEU A 268 -4.23 7.60 -17.91
CA LEU A 268 -5.13 6.68 -17.19
C LEU A 268 -6.51 7.33 -17.01
N ILE A 269 -6.60 8.63 -16.69
CA ILE A 269 -7.90 9.33 -16.57
C ILE A 269 -8.67 9.26 -17.89
N ASP A 270 -8.02 9.59 -19.01
CA ASP A 270 -8.66 9.58 -20.32
C ASP A 270 -9.16 8.18 -20.68
N TYR A 271 -8.33 7.16 -20.45
CA TYR A 271 -8.71 5.77 -20.66
C TYR A 271 -9.88 5.35 -19.78
N LEU A 272 -9.84 5.63 -18.47
CA LEU A 272 -10.89 5.27 -17.54
C LEU A 272 -12.21 5.99 -17.83
N ASN A 273 -12.16 7.24 -18.26
CA ASN A 273 -13.34 8.01 -18.65
C ASN A 273 -13.93 7.57 -20.00
N SER A 274 -13.15 6.88 -20.84
CA SER A 274 -13.66 6.27 -22.08
C SER A 274 -14.45 4.98 -21.84
N MET A 275 -14.39 4.41 -20.63
CA MET A 275 -15.13 3.19 -20.29
C MET A 275 -16.62 3.48 -20.10
N PRO A 276 -17.51 2.52 -20.40
CA PRO A 276 -18.93 2.64 -20.10
C PRO A 276 -19.16 2.91 -18.61
N VAL A 277 -19.93 3.95 -18.29
CA VAL A 277 -20.41 4.19 -16.93
C VAL A 277 -21.40 3.11 -16.52
N SER A 278 -21.42 2.76 -15.24
CA SER A 278 -22.40 1.82 -14.70
C SER A 278 -23.82 2.41 -14.80
N ALA A 279 -24.83 1.54 -14.74
CA ALA A 279 -26.24 1.93 -14.86
C ALA A 279 -26.69 2.93 -13.77
N ASP A 280 -25.97 3.02 -12.65
CA ASP A 280 -26.23 4.00 -11.58
C ASP A 280 -25.47 5.33 -11.77
N GLY A 281 -24.82 5.53 -12.91
CA GLY A 281 -24.06 6.72 -13.25
C GLY A 281 -22.69 6.81 -12.59
N SER A 282 -22.19 5.73 -11.96
CA SER A 282 -20.82 5.71 -11.44
C SER A 282 -19.82 5.66 -12.59
N ALA A 283 -18.91 6.62 -12.58
CA ALA A 283 -17.65 6.54 -13.31
C ALA A 283 -16.62 5.73 -12.49
N ASN A 284 -15.45 5.52 -13.06
CA ASN A 284 -14.36 4.83 -12.40
C ASN A 284 -13.88 5.58 -11.13
N GLY A 285 -13.93 4.94 -9.97
CA GLY A 285 -13.52 5.53 -8.69
C GLY A 285 -12.04 5.96 -8.64
N LEU A 286 -11.18 5.36 -9.46
CA LEU A 286 -9.76 5.72 -9.55
C LEU A 286 -9.56 7.14 -10.11
N THR A 287 -10.41 7.57 -11.05
CA THR A 287 -10.37 8.96 -11.56
C THR A 287 -10.66 9.96 -10.45
N ALA A 288 -11.67 9.68 -9.62
CA ALA A 288 -12.04 10.54 -8.50
C ALA A 288 -10.94 10.55 -7.41
N CYS A 289 -10.28 9.41 -7.17
CA CYS A 289 -9.14 9.32 -6.26
C CYS A 289 -7.92 10.09 -6.76
N LEU A 290 -7.60 9.97 -8.06
CA LEU A 290 -6.50 10.70 -8.68
C LEU A 290 -6.75 12.21 -8.65
N LEU A 291 -7.96 12.66 -9.01
CA LEU A 291 -8.32 14.07 -8.90
C LEU A 291 -8.23 14.57 -7.45
N SER A 292 -8.71 13.79 -6.47
CA SER A 292 -8.60 14.13 -5.05
C SER A 292 -7.14 14.27 -4.61
N ASN A 293 -6.25 13.40 -5.08
CA ASN A 293 -4.82 13.51 -4.82
C ASN A 293 -4.24 14.79 -5.44
N ILE A 294 -4.55 15.08 -6.71
CA ILE A 294 -4.09 16.29 -7.38
C ILE A 294 -4.54 17.54 -6.61
N ALA A 295 -5.81 17.60 -6.17
CA ALA A 295 -6.32 18.70 -5.35
C ALA A 295 -5.62 18.83 -3.99
N ASN A 296 -5.17 17.72 -3.38
CA ASN A 296 -4.37 17.78 -2.15
C ASN A 296 -2.93 18.30 -2.37
N LEU A 297 -2.41 18.17 -3.59
CA LEU A 297 -1.08 18.62 -3.96
C LEU A 297 -1.05 20.09 -4.44
N TYR A 298 -2.13 20.53 -5.10
CA TYR A 298 -2.25 21.85 -5.73
C TYR A 298 -3.49 22.56 -5.21
N SER A 299 -3.29 23.55 -4.33
CA SER A 299 -4.37 24.29 -3.65
C SER A 299 -5.29 25.06 -4.59
N GLU A 300 -4.88 25.28 -5.83
CA GLU A 300 -5.65 25.97 -6.87
C GLU A 300 -6.74 25.09 -7.48
N LEU A 301 -6.67 23.77 -7.25
CA LEU A 301 -7.62 22.80 -7.79
C LEU A 301 -8.61 22.37 -6.72
N HIS A 302 -9.90 22.59 -6.98
CA HIS A 302 -10.98 22.12 -6.12
C HIS A 302 -11.72 20.97 -6.80
N VAL A 303 -11.95 19.87 -6.07
CA VAL A 303 -12.61 18.68 -6.64
C VAL A 303 -14.06 18.98 -7.05
N GLU A 304 -14.68 19.96 -6.41
CA GLU A 304 -16.03 20.46 -6.64
C GLU A 304 -16.23 21.04 -8.04
N ASP A 305 -15.16 21.51 -8.68
CA ASP A 305 -15.21 22.08 -10.02
C ASP A 305 -15.35 20.99 -11.11
N TYR A 306 -15.04 19.73 -10.77
CA TYR A 306 -14.96 18.61 -11.71
C TYR A 306 -15.88 17.43 -11.34
N LEU A 307 -16.18 17.24 -10.05
CA LEU A 307 -16.97 16.12 -9.57
C LEU A 307 -18.40 16.53 -9.24
N THR A 308 -19.35 15.67 -9.57
CA THR A 308 -20.74 15.85 -9.16
C THR A 308 -20.88 15.69 -7.64
N LYS A 309 -21.94 16.27 -7.06
CA LYS A 309 -22.28 16.07 -5.63
C LYS A 309 -22.37 14.59 -5.25
N THR A 310 -22.87 13.75 -6.15
CA THR A 310 -22.93 12.29 -5.96
C THR A 310 -21.54 11.68 -5.86
N ALA A 311 -20.61 12.05 -6.76
CA ALA A 311 -19.24 11.54 -6.72
C ALA A 311 -18.51 11.99 -5.44
N ILE A 312 -18.62 13.27 -5.06
CA ILE A 312 -18.05 13.80 -3.82
C ILE A 312 -18.63 13.08 -2.60
N GLY A 313 -19.95 12.88 -2.59
CA GLY A 313 -20.64 12.17 -1.53
C GLY A 313 -20.28 10.69 -1.42
N ARG A 314 -19.77 10.07 -2.49
CA ARG A 314 -19.30 8.68 -2.52
C ARG A 314 -17.81 8.55 -2.22
N LEU A 315 -16.99 9.58 -2.45
CA LEU A 315 -15.58 9.60 -2.02
C LEU A 315 -15.42 9.34 -0.51
N THR A 316 -16.41 9.72 0.30
CA THR A 316 -16.42 9.42 1.74
C THR A 316 -16.53 7.92 2.06
N LEU A 317 -17.18 7.14 1.19
CA LEU A 317 -17.24 5.69 1.28
C LEU A 317 -15.93 5.04 0.83
N ILE A 318 -15.34 5.53 -0.27
CA ILE A 318 -14.04 5.04 -0.76
C ILE A 318 -12.96 5.20 0.32
N ARG A 319 -13.01 6.28 1.11
CA ARG A 319 -12.08 6.51 2.24
C ARG A 319 -12.35 5.64 3.48
N GLN A 320 -13.36 4.77 3.45
CA GLN A 320 -13.72 3.85 4.54
C GLN A 320 -13.62 2.38 4.12
N SER A 321 -13.20 2.12 2.89
CA SER A 321 -12.93 0.79 2.35
C SER A 321 -11.60 0.78 1.61
N CYS A 322 -11.24 -0.37 1.04
CA CYS A 322 -10.04 -0.56 0.26
C CYS A 322 -10.41 -0.93 -1.18
N THR A 323 -9.80 -1.96 -1.75
CA THR A 323 -9.96 -2.24 -3.18
C THR A 323 -11.37 -2.70 -3.52
N TYR A 324 -11.98 -3.59 -2.72
CA TYR A 324 -13.24 -4.24 -3.09
C TYR A 324 -14.48 -3.37 -2.85
N GLY A 325 -14.50 -2.59 -1.76
CA GLY A 325 -15.59 -1.65 -1.50
C GLY A 325 -15.37 -0.27 -2.15
N GLY A 326 -14.13 0.10 -2.47
CA GLY A 326 -13.78 1.42 -2.99
C GLY A 326 -13.86 1.58 -4.51
N PHE A 327 -13.79 0.51 -5.29
CA PHE A 327 -13.70 0.53 -6.76
C PHE A 327 -14.57 -0.56 -7.41
#